data_AF-A0A2K1NPY8-F1
#
_entry.id   AF-A0A2K1NPY8-F1
#
_cell.length_a   1.000
_cell.length_b   1.000
_cell.length_c   1.000
_cell.angle_alpha   90.00
_cell.angle_beta   90.00
_cell.angle_gamma   90.00
#
_symmetry.space_group_name_H-M   'P 1'
#
loop_
_entity.id
_entity.type
_entity.pdbx_description
1 polymer ?
#
loop_
_entity_poly.entity_id
_entity_poly.type
_entity_poly.pdbx_seq_one_letter_code
_entity_poly.pdbx_strand_id
1 'polypeptide(L)'
;MKVVLTFVIMIPLLLFSILSYYYTAKILEYRNIKNAEVNEAFNLISEVEEILALPIEDFFNNIQISETINTTTKEATVYIFNHEGYDFVYIEK
;
A
#
# COMPACT_ATOMS: atom_id res chain seq x y z
N MET A 1 -7.37 7.38 56.99
CA MET A 1 -7.97 8.23 55.94
C MET A 1 -7.03 8.48 54.75
N LYS A 2 -5.79 8.95 54.97
CA LYS A 2 -4.79 9.15 53.88
C LYS A 2 -4.50 7.88 53.08
N VAL A 3 -4.30 6.75 53.74
CA VAL A 3 -4.01 5.45 53.09
C VAL A 3 -5.16 4.98 52.18
N VAL A 4 -6.41 5.07 52.64
CA VAL A 4 -7.59 4.70 51.85
C VAL A 4 -7.72 5.59 50.62
N LEU A 5 -7.49 6.90 50.76
CA LEU A 5 -7.49 7.84 49.65
C LEU A 5 -6.38 7.53 48.63
N THR A 6 -5.18 7.17 49.10
CA THR A 6 -4.08 6.73 48.23
C THR A 6 -4.45 5.48 47.43
N PHE A 7 -5.08 4.48 48.06
CA PHE A 7 -5.55 3.29 47.36
C PHE A 7 -6.60 3.61 46.30
N VAL A 8 -7.57 4.47 46.61
CA VAL A 8 -8.60 4.89 45.65
C VAL A 8 -8.00 5.63 44.45
N ILE A 9 -6.94 6.41 44.65
CA ILE A 9 -6.23 7.12 43.55
C ILE A 9 -5.30 6.17 42.77
N MET A 10 -4.75 5.15 43.40
CA MET A 10 -3.84 4.20 42.76
C MET A 10 -4.55 3.31 41.73
N ILE A 11 -5.81 2.93 41.99
CA ILE A 11 -6.60 2.08 41.08
C ILE A 11 -6.77 2.72 39.68
N PRO A 12 -7.27 3.97 39.51
CA PRO A 12 -7.36 4.58 38.20
C PRO A 12 -5.99 4.81 37.56
N LEU A 13 -4.94 5.12 38.35
CA LEU A 13 -3.58 5.24 37.85
C LEU A 13 -3.07 3.95 37.20
N LEU A 14 -3.28 2.80 37.85
CA LEU A 14 -2.94 1.49 37.30
C LEU A 14 -3.75 1.17 36.05
N LEU A 15 -5.05 1.47 36.06
CA LEU A 15 -5.90 1.28 34.88
C LEU A 15 -5.42 2.12 33.70
N PHE A 16 -5.13 3.41 33.92
CA PHE A 16 -4.58 4.28 32.88
C PHE A 16 -3.23 3.78 32.37
N SER A 17 -2.35 3.28 33.25
CA SER A 17 -1.07 2.72 32.83
C SER A 17 -1.23 1.51 31.91
N ILE A 18 -2.13 0.58 32.25
CA ILE A 18 -2.43 -0.60 31.41
C ILE A 18 -3.04 -0.18 30.08
N LEU A 19 -4.01 0.74 30.11
CA LEU A 19 -4.65 1.28 28.91
C LEU A 19 -3.63 1.97 27.99
N SER A 20 -2.75 2.80 28.55
CA SER A 20 -1.69 3.46 27.79
C SER A 20 -0.79 2.45 27.09
N TYR A 21 -0.32 1.42 27.80
CA TYR A 21 0.51 0.38 27.21
C TYR A 21 -0.22 -0.34 26.06
N TYR A 22 -1.47 -0.76 26.29
CA TYR A 22 -2.28 -1.46 25.30
C TYR A 22 -2.48 -0.62 24.02
N TYR A 23 -2.89 0.65 24.17
CA TYR A 23 -3.14 1.51 23.01
C TYR A 23 -1.86 1.88 22.27
N THR A 24 -0.74 2.09 22.96
CA THR A 24 0.55 2.32 22.30
C THR A 24 0.97 1.10 21.46
N ALA A 25 0.81 -0.11 21.99
CA ALA A 25 1.09 -1.33 21.25
C ALA A 25 0.18 -1.46 20.01
N LYS A 26 -1.12 -1.21 20.16
CA LYS A 26 -2.06 -1.22 19.04
C LYS A 26 -1.73 -0.17 17.97
N ILE A 27 -1.35 1.04 18.36
CA ILE A 27 -0.93 2.09 17.42
C ILE A 27 0.31 1.64 16.63
N LEU A 28 1.28 1.01 17.29
CA LEU A 28 2.47 0.48 16.63
C LEU A 28 2.11 -0.62 15.62
N GLU A 29 1.23 -1.54 16.01
CA GLU A 29 0.73 -2.61 15.13
C GLU A 29 0.06 -2.05 13.87
N TYR A 30 -0.88 -1.10 14.04
CA TYR A 30 -1.53 -0.44 12.92
C TYR A 30 -0.56 0.29 12.01
N ARG A 31 0.42 0.99 12.59
CA ARG A 31 1.46 1.67 11.82
C ARG A 31 2.32 0.68 11.03
N ASN A 32 2.65 -0.47 11.60
CA ASN A 32 3.44 -1.48 10.90
C ASN A 32 2.67 -2.08 9.73
N ILE A 33 1.38 -2.38 9.91
CA ILE A 33 0.51 -2.85 8.81
C ILE A 33 0.45 -1.79 7.70
N LYS A 34 0.23 -0.52 8.06
CA LYS A 34 0.21 0.58 7.07
C LYS A 34 1.53 0.78 6.37
N ASN A 35 2.66 0.65 7.06
CA ASN A 35 3.96 0.72 6.44
C ASN A 35 4.21 -0.45 5.48
N ALA A 36 3.72 -1.66 5.81
CA ALA A 36 3.81 -2.80 4.94
C ALA A 36 2.99 -2.58 3.66
N GLU A 37 1.73 -2.16 3.77
CA GLU A 37 0.86 -1.83 2.62
C GLU A 37 1.50 -0.73 1.72
N VAL A 38 2.10 0.29 2.32
CA VAL A 38 2.77 1.36 1.58
C VAL A 38 4.00 0.84 0.85
N ASN A 39 4.82 0.01 1.51
CA ASN A 39 6.00 -0.58 0.87
C ASN A 39 5.61 -1.53 -0.28
N GLU A 40 4.55 -2.30 -0.11
CA GLU A 40 4.01 -3.17 -1.16
C GLU A 40 3.57 -2.33 -2.37
N ALA A 41 2.84 -1.24 -2.15
CA ALA A 41 2.45 -0.32 -3.22
C ALA A 41 3.67 0.31 -3.92
N PHE A 42 4.72 0.69 -3.17
CA PHE A 42 5.95 1.21 -3.76
C PHE A 42 6.68 0.17 -4.61
N ASN A 43 6.78 -1.07 -4.13
CA ASN A 43 7.40 -2.15 -4.89
C ASN A 43 6.64 -2.39 -6.21
N LEU A 44 5.31 -2.47 -6.15
CA LEU A 44 4.47 -2.65 -7.32
C LEU A 44 4.68 -1.52 -8.34
N ILE A 45 4.74 -0.27 -7.88
CA ILE A 45 5.01 0.88 -8.76
C ILE A 45 6.40 0.75 -9.39
N SER A 46 7.43 0.43 -8.62
CA SER A 46 8.79 0.28 -9.14
C SER A 46 8.90 -0.84 -10.17
N GLU A 47 8.27 -1.99 -9.94
CA GLU A 47 8.23 -3.08 -10.91
C GLU A 47 7.53 -2.69 -12.20
N VAL A 48 6.39 -1.98 -12.10
CA VAL A 48 5.67 -1.50 -13.28
C VAL A 48 6.47 -0.44 -14.02
N GLU A 49 7.16 0.47 -13.33
CA GLU A 49 8.07 1.43 -13.97
C GLU A 49 9.20 0.73 -14.72
N GLU A 50 9.78 -0.34 -14.16
CA GLU A 50 10.78 -1.17 -14.84
C GLU A 50 10.21 -1.83 -16.10
N ILE A 51 8.99 -2.38 -16.02
CA ILE A 51 8.27 -2.97 -17.18
C ILE A 51 8.04 -1.91 -18.26
N LEU A 52 7.57 -0.72 -17.90
CA LEU A 52 7.29 0.37 -18.84
C LEU A 52 8.57 0.97 -19.46
N ALA A 53 9.72 0.80 -18.80
CA ALA A 53 11.02 1.23 -19.30
C ALA A 53 11.68 0.23 -20.28
N LEU A 54 11.11 -0.99 -20.42
CA LEU A 54 11.62 -1.97 -21.36
C LEU A 54 11.54 -1.46 -22.81
N PRO A 55 12.46 -1.89 -23.69
CA PRO A 55 12.28 -1.74 -25.13
C PRO A 55 10.93 -2.31 -25.56
N ILE A 56 10.29 -1.67 -26.54
CA ILE A 56 8.91 -2.00 -26.92
C ILE A 56 8.73 -3.47 -27.33
N GLU A 57 9.74 -4.04 -28.00
CA GLU A 57 9.79 -5.45 -28.38
C GLU A 57 9.78 -6.37 -27.15
N ASP A 58 10.58 -6.02 -26.14
CA ASP A 58 10.66 -6.78 -24.88
C ASP A 58 9.41 -6.63 -24.04
N PHE A 59 8.77 -5.45 -24.04
CA PHE A 59 7.49 -5.23 -23.37
C PHE A 59 6.41 -6.16 -23.95
N PHE A 60 6.23 -6.16 -25.27
CA PHE A 60 5.23 -6.99 -25.94
C PHE A 60 5.53 -8.49 -25.85
N ASN A 61 6.80 -8.88 -25.72
CA ASN A 61 7.19 -10.28 -25.57
C ASN A 61 6.96 -10.82 -24.16
N ASN A 62 7.12 -9.97 -23.14
CA ASN A 62 7.08 -10.40 -21.73
C ASN A 62 5.72 -10.15 -21.06
N ILE A 63 4.89 -9.25 -21.60
CA ILE A 63 3.62 -8.85 -20.98
C ILE A 63 2.42 -9.34 -21.79
N GLN A 64 1.49 -9.99 -21.10
CA GLN A 64 0.21 -10.38 -21.69
C GLN A 64 -0.77 -9.21 -21.66
N ILE A 65 -1.06 -8.67 -22.83
CA ILE A 65 -2.04 -7.58 -23.01
C ILE A 65 -3.44 -8.16 -22.88
N SER A 66 -4.23 -7.56 -22.00
CA SER A 66 -5.63 -7.92 -21.79
C SER A 66 -6.55 -7.21 -22.78
N GLU A 67 -6.30 -5.93 -23.07
CA GLU A 67 -7.12 -5.13 -23.96
C GLU A 67 -6.28 -4.10 -24.73
N THR A 68 -6.71 -3.80 -25.95
CA THR A 68 -6.10 -2.77 -26.80
C THR A 68 -7.16 -1.79 -27.28
N ILE A 69 -6.95 -0.52 -26.98
CA ILE A 69 -7.85 0.58 -27.35
C ILE A 69 -7.13 1.48 -28.34
N ASN A 70 -7.64 1.52 -29.57
CA ASN A 70 -7.17 2.45 -30.59
C ASN A 70 -7.89 3.78 -30.41
N THR A 71 -7.13 4.88 -30.27
CA THR A 71 -7.74 6.22 -30.19
C THR A 71 -8.43 6.59 -31.50
N THR A 72 -9.53 7.34 -31.41
CA THR A 72 -10.37 7.71 -32.56
C THR A 72 -9.61 8.53 -33.62
N THR A 73 -8.54 9.22 -33.22
CA THR A 73 -7.65 9.99 -34.10
C THR A 73 -6.47 9.17 -34.66
N LYS A 74 -6.29 7.91 -34.25
CA LYS A 74 -5.12 7.06 -34.53
C LYS A 74 -3.76 7.66 -34.13
N GLU A 75 -3.78 8.59 -33.18
CA GLU A 75 -2.57 9.26 -32.67
C GLU A 75 -1.92 8.50 -31.52
N ALA A 76 -2.62 7.51 -30.95
CA ALA A 76 -2.08 6.65 -29.92
C ALA A 76 -2.82 5.30 -29.85
N THR A 77 -2.08 4.28 -29.43
CA THR A 77 -2.61 2.96 -29.07
C THR A 77 -2.43 2.77 -27.57
N VAL A 78 -3.52 2.44 -26.88
CA VAL A 78 -3.51 2.17 -25.44
C VAL A 78 -3.57 0.67 -25.23
N TYR A 79 -2.59 0.13 -24.53
CA TYR A 79 -2.50 -1.27 -24.16
C TYR A 79 -2.74 -1.40 -22.66
N ILE A 80 -3.71 -2.24 -22.29
CA ILE A 80 -4.02 -2.58 -20.90
C ILE A 80 -3.39 -3.95 -20.63
N PHE A 81 -2.71 -4.08 -19.50
CA PHE A 81 -2.10 -5.33 -19.07
C PHE A 81 -2.31 -5.54 -17.57
N ASN A 82 -2.33 -6.80 -17.14
CA ASN A 82 -2.48 -7.15 -15.73
C ASN A 82 -1.11 -7.49 -15.13
N HIS A 83 -0.79 -6.88 -13.99
CA HIS A 83 0.38 -7.24 -13.19
C HIS A 83 -0.02 -7.34 -11.71
N GLU A 84 0.29 -8.48 -11.09
CA GLU A 84 -0.09 -8.81 -9.70
C GLU A 84 -1.57 -8.58 -9.35
N GLY A 85 -2.48 -8.81 -10.31
CA GLY A 85 -3.92 -8.64 -10.11
C GLY A 85 -4.43 -7.20 -10.27
N TYR A 86 -3.55 -6.26 -10.65
CA TYR A 86 -3.90 -4.88 -10.96
C TYR A 86 -3.77 -4.61 -12.46
N ASP A 87 -4.68 -3.80 -13.00
CA ASP A 87 -4.65 -3.41 -14.40
C ASP A 87 -3.85 -2.10 -14.58
N PHE A 88 -2.86 -2.16 -15.46
CA PHE A 88 -1.97 -1.06 -15.82
C PHE A 88 -2.10 -0.70 -17.29
N VAL A 89 -1.63 0.50 -17.64
CA VAL A 89 -1.81 1.09 -18.95
C VAL A 89 -0.46 1.49 -19.54
N TYR A 90 -0.20 1.03 -20.76
CA TYR A 90 0.89 1.49 -21.61
C TYR A 90 0.31 2.26 -22.80
N ILE A 91 0.86 3.44 -23.09
CA ILE A 91 0.39 4.31 -24.19
C ILE A 91 1.52 4.49 -25.20
N GLU A 92 1.33 3.93 -26.38
CA GLU A 92 2.19 4.13 -27.54
C GLU A 92 1.65 5.31 -28.36
N LYS A 93 2.50 6.30 -28.69
CA LYS A 93 2.17 7.48 -29.51
C LYS A 93 2.92 7.45 -30.83
#